data_AF-A0A7Z9XDP4-F1
#
_entry.id   AF-A0A7Z9XDP4-F1
#
_cell.length_a   1.000
_cell.length_b   1.000
_cell.length_c   1.000
_cell.angle_alpha   90.00
_cell.angle_beta   90.00
_cell.angle_gamma   90.00
#
_symmetry.space_group_name_H-M   'P 1'
#
loop_
_entity.id
_entity.type
_entity.pdbx_description
1 polymer ?
#
loop_
_entity_poly.entity_id
_entity_poly.type
_entity_poly.pdbx_seq_one_letter_code
_entity_poly.pdbx_strand_id
1 'polypeptide(L)' 'RFRAAGLQENQIELKVITRAMDVGKTILDHARKGDYGTVVIGRRGANGAFYMGSVSRHVLNKISGRAVWVVS' A
#
# COMPACT_ATOMS: atom_id res chain seq x y z
N ARG A 1 -18.88 4.68 2.26
CA ARG A 1 -18.41 3.31 1.99
C ARG A 1 -17.70 2.70 3.21
N PHE A 2 -16.71 3.34 3.83
CA PHE A 2 -16.03 2.80 5.02
C PHE A 2 -16.92 2.64 6.28
N ARG A 3 -17.82 3.60 6.57
CA ARG A 3 -18.80 3.45 7.66
C ARG A 3 -19.70 2.21 7.50
N ALA A 4 -20.12 1.90 6.26
CA ALA A 4 -20.93 0.71 5.97
C ALA A 4 -20.12 -0.61 6.12
N ALA A 5 -18.79 -0.53 6.07
CA ALA A 5 -17.89 -1.65 6.36
C ALA A 5 -17.48 -1.73 7.84
N GLY A 6 -18.10 -0.92 8.71
CA GLY A 6 -17.83 -0.93 10.16
C GLY A 6 -16.64 -0.09 10.63
N LEU A 7 -16.06 0.75 9.77
CA LEU A 7 -14.94 1.64 10.13
C LEU A 7 -15.42 3.04 10.51
N GLN A 8 -15.03 3.50 11.70
CA GLN A 8 -15.27 4.85 12.19
C GLN A 8 -14.25 5.84 11.58
N GLU A 9 -14.58 7.13 11.56
CA GLU A 9 -13.70 8.16 10.96
C GLU A 9 -12.37 8.32 11.70
N ASN A 10 -12.37 8.16 13.03
CA ASN A 10 -11.14 8.18 13.83
C ASN A 10 -10.23 6.95 13.61
N GLN A 11 -10.71 5.91 12.92
CA GLN A 11 -9.92 4.75 12.51
C GLN A 11 -9.30 4.92 11.12
N ILE A 12 -9.52 6.07 10.45
CA ILE A 12 -9.08 6.33 9.09
C ILE A 12 -8.21 7.57 9.05
N GLU A 13 -7.00 7.42 8.53
CA GLU A 13 -6.09 8.54 8.25
C GLU A 13 -5.78 8.58 6.74
N LEU A 14 -5.92 9.75 6.13
CA LEU A 14 -5.53 9.97 4.72
C LEU A 14 -4.21 10.73 4.66
N LYS A 15 -3.22 10.15 3.98
CA LYS A 15 -1.93 10.78 3.73
C LYS A 15 -1.63 10.87 2.24
N VAL A 16 -1.36 12.09 1.76
CA VAL A 16 -0.99 12.37 0.36
C VAL A 16 0.48 12.79 0.32
N ILE A 17 1.28 12.09 -0.50
CA ILE A 17 2.73 12.35 -0.64
C ILE A 17 3.00 12.73 -2.09
N THR A 18 3.32 14.00 -2.34
CA THR A 18 3.42 14.61 -3.69
C THR A 18 4.79 14.50 -4.36
N ARG A 19 5.84 14.02 -3.66
CA ARG A 19 7.24 14.05 -4.16
C ARG A 19 7.97 12.70 -4.09
N ALA A 20 7.24 11.59 -4.23
CA ALA A 20 7.86 10.27 -4.23
C ALA A 20 8.57 9.99 -5.56
N MET A 21 9.89 10.14 -5.62
CA MET A 21 10.72 9.67 -6.74
C MET A 21 10.55 8.15 -6.98
N ASP A 22 10.23 7.41 -5.91
CA ASP A 22 9.92 5.98 -5.96
C ASP A 22 8.72 5.69 -5.03
N VAL A 23 7.58 5.37 -5.62
CA VAL A 23 6.33 5.06 -4.92
C VAL A 23 6.47 3.78 -4.07
N GLY A 24 7.16 2.76 -4.59
CA GLY A 24 7.36 1.50 -3.89
C GLY A 24 8.19 1.69 -2.62
N LYS A 25 9.31 2.42 -2.74
CA LYS A 25 10.13 2.80 -1.59
C LYS A 25 9.35 3.63 -0.57
N THR A 26 8.54 4.58 -1.04
CA THR A 26 7.72 5.43 -0.15
C THR A 26 6.72 4.60 0.66
N ILE A 27 6.07 3.61 0.04
CA ILE A 27 5.17 2.68 0.75
C ILE A 27 5.94 1.91 1.82
N LEU A 28 7.11 1.35 1.48
CA LEU A 28 7.94 0.59 2.44
C LEU A 28 8.39 1.45 3.62
N ASP A 29 8.86 2.66 3.35
CA ASP A 29 9.29 3.60 4.38
C ASP A 29 8.13 4.03 5.28
N HIS A 30 6.94 4.23 4.71
CA HIS A 30 5.76 4.59 5.49
C HIS A 30 5.26 3.41 6.34
N ALA A 31 5.21 2.21 5.76
CA ALA A 31 4.89 0.96 6.44
C ALA A 31 5.81 0.73 7.66
N ARG A 32 7.11 1.02 7.48
CA ARG A 32 8.12 0.90 8.53
C ARG A 32 7.99 1.99 9.61
N LYS A 33 7.94 3.26 9.21
CA LYS A 33 7.93 4.39 10.15
C LYS A 33 6.67 4.45 11.00
N GLY A 34 5.52 4.07 10.45
CA GLY A 34 4.26 4.00 11.20
C GLY A 34 4.00 2.66 11.88
N ASP A 35 4.98 1.74 11.86
CA ASP A 35 4.89 0.40 12.42
C ASP A 35 3.63 -0.39 12.01
N TYR A 36 3.23 -0.25 10.75
CA TYR A 36 2.05 -0.93 10.24
C TYR A 36 2.36 -2.40 10.00
N GLY A 37 1.63 -3.30 10.67
CA GLY A 37 1.81 -4.76 10.53
C GLY A 37 1.25 -5.36 9.23
N THR A 38 0.41 -4.62 8.50
CA THR A 38 -0.21 -5.10 7.24
C THR A 38 -0.16 -4.01 6.17
N VAL A 39 0.13 -4.42 4.93
CA VAL A 39 0.07 -3.56 3.74
C VAL A 39 -0.88 -4.20 2.73
N VAL A 40 -1.92 -3.47 2.31
CA VAL A 40 -2.86 -3.91 1.27
C VAL A 40 -2.56 -3.14 -0.01
N ILE A 41 -2.35 -3.85 -1.11
CA ILE A 41 -2.02 -3.27 -2.42
C ILE A 41 -2.80 -3.95 -3.54
N GLY A 42 -3.16 -3.19 -4.56
CA GLY A 42 -3.67 -3.76 -5.81
C GLY A 42 -2.57 -4.56 -6.54
N ARG A 43 -2.94 -5.66 -7.21
CA ARG A 43 -2.04 -6.44 -8.06
C ARG A 43 -1.55 -5.63 -9.27
N ARG A 44 -2.42 -4.76 -9.78
CA ARG A 44 -2.17 -3.85 -10.91
C ARG A 44 -2.49 -2.42 -10.51
N GLY A 45 -1.77 -1.47 -11.11
CA GLY A 45 -2.02 -0.03 -10.95
C GLY A 45 -2.66 0.58 -12.21
N ALA A 46 -2.64 1.91 -12.29
CA ALA A 46 -3.27 2.68 -13.37
C ALA A 46 -2.87 2.24 -14.79
N ASN A 47 -1.63 1.81 -14.99
CA ASN A 47 -1.12 1.41 -16.31
C ASN A 47 -1.43 -0.05 -16.70
N GLY A 48 -2.28 -0.76 -15.94
CA GLY A 48 -2.85 -2.04 -16.38
C GLY A 48 -1.85 -3.17 -16.67
N ALA A 49 -0.76 -3.28 -15.89
CA ALA A 49 0.31 -4.25 -16.13
C ALA A 49 -0.21 -5.70 -16.38
N PHE A 50 0.33 -6.39 -17.38
CA PHE A 50 -0.11 -7.73 -17.82
C PHE A 50 -0.21 -8.75 -16.66
N TYR A 51 0.80 -8.78 -15.77
CA TYR A 51 0.80 -9.69 -14.62
C TYR A 51 0.71 -8.93 -13.29
N MET A 52 1.72 -8.11 -12.99
CA MET A 52 1.85 -7.39 -11.72
C MET A 52 2.47 -6.01 -11.93
N GLY A 53 1.90 -4.99 -11.29
CA GLY A 53 2.39 -3.61 -11.35
C GLY A 53 3.80 -3.44 -10.79
N SER A 54 4.54 -2.45 -11.29
CA SER A 54 5.92 -2.17 -10.84
C SER A 54 6.00 -1.84 -9.35
N VAL A 55 5.08 -1.03 -8.85
CA VAL A 55 4.96 -0.68 -7.42
C VAL A 55 4.67 -1.93 -6.59
N SER A 56 3.66 -2.72 -6.98
CA SER A 56 3.26 -3.92 -6.24
C SER A 56 4.39 -4.94 -6.17
N ARG A 57 5.11 -5.14 -7.27
CA ARG A 57 6.31 -5.99 -7.34
C ARG A 57 7.43 -5.49 -6.44
N HIS A 58 7.68 -4.18 -6.44
CA HIS A 58 8.72 -3.57 -5.60
C HIS A 58 8.43 -3.78 -4.11
N VAL A 59 7.18 -3.58 -3.69
CA VAL A 59 6.76 -3.78 -2.30
C VAL A 59 6.91 -5.25 -1.91
N LEU A 60 6.35 -6.18 -2.69
CA LEU A 60 6.43 -7.62 -2.41
C LEU A 60 7.87 -8.13 -2.27
N ASN A 61 8.78 -7.65 -3.11
CA ASN A 61 10.16 -8.13 -3.11
C ASN A 61 10.99 -7.62 -1.92
N LYS A 62 10.58 -6.54 -1.25
CA LYS A 62 11.42 -5.83 -0.26
C LYS A 62 10.79 -5.67 1.11
N ILE A 63 9.49 -5.89 1.24
CA ILE A 63 8.80 -5.81 2.52
C ILE A 63 9.24 -6.93 3.45
N SER A 64 9.37 -6.62 4.73
CA SER A 64 9.79 -7.57 5.77
C SER A 64 9.06 -7.28 7.08
N GLY A 65 8.81 -8.35 7.85
CA GLY A 65 8.15 -8.30 9.16
C GLY A 65 6.69 -7.83 9.14
N ARG A 66 6.02 -7.93 7.98
CA ARG A 66 4.65 -7.41 7.74
C ARG A 66 3.89 -8.34 6.82
N ALA A 67 2.59 -8.47 7.03
CA ALA A 67 1.71 -9.16 6.10
C ALA A 67 1.44 -8.30 4.86
N VAL A 68 1.42 -8.90 3.67
CA VAL A 68 1.05 -8.21 2.43
C VAL A 68 -0.13 -8.88 1.76
N TRP A 69 -1.17 -8.10 1.52
CA TRP A 69 -2.40 -8.54 0.87
C TRP A 69 -2.44 -7.96 -0.53
N VAL A 70 -2.42 -8.84 -1.54
CA VAL A 70 -2.50 -8.47 -2.95
C VAL A 70 -3.92 -8.70 -3.44
N VAL A 71 -4.63 -7.63 -3.79
CA VAL A 71 -6.03 -7.68 -4.23
C VAL A 71 -6.15 -7.44 -5.74
N SER A 72 -7.09 -8.11 -6.41
CA SER A 72 -7.33 -8.03 -7.85
C SER A 72 -8.73 -7.58 -8.18
#